data_AF-A0A1R3J6Z0-F1
#
_entry.id   AF-A0A1R3J6Z0-F1
#
_cell.length_a   1.000
_cell.length_b   1.000
_cell.length_c   1.000
_cell.angle_alpha   90.00
_cell.angle_beta   90.00
_cell.angle_gamma   90.00
#
_symmetry.space_group_name_H-M   'P 1'
#
loop_
_entity.id
_entity.type
_entity.pdbx_description
1 polymer ?
#
loop_
_entity_poly.entity_id
_entity_poly.type
_entity_poly.pdbx_seq_one_letter_code
_entity_poly.pdbx_strand_id
1 'polypeptide(L)' 'MAGVVGFVGLDRVSLNMAALLLRAGYKVQAFE' A
#
# COMPACT_ATOMS: atom_id res chain seq x y z
N MET A 1 9.68 3.40 14.16
CA MET A 1 8.23 3.38 13.88
C MET A 1 8.07 3.30 12.37
N ALA A 2 7.70 2.14 11.82
CA ALA A 2 7.50 2.00 10.38
C ALA A 2 6.24 2.78 9.99
N GLY A 3 6.36 3.78 9.10
CA GLY A 3 5.24 4.58 8.63
C GLY A 3 4.21 3.72 7.88
N VAL A 4 2.94 4.13 7.94
CA VAL A 4 1.85 3.50 7.17
C VAL A 4 1.75 4.20 5.81
N VAL A 5 1.71 3.43 4.72
CA VAL A 5 1.49 3.95 3.36
C VAL A 5 0.01 3.88 3.04
N GLY A 6 -0.60 5.03 2.73
CA GLY A 6 -2.00 5.13 2.34
C GLY A 6 -2.18 5.15 0.82
N PHE A 7 -3.13 4.38 0.30
CA PHE A 7 -3.60 4.46 -1.08
C PHE A 7 -5.04 4.98 -1.10
N VAL A 8 -5.32 6.01 -1.89
CA VAL A 8 -6.67 6.52 -2.15
C VAL A 8 -7.08 6.07 -3.55
N GLY A 9 -8.11 5.24 -3.64
CA GLY A 9 -8.47 4.53 -4.86
C GLY A 9 -7.50 3.39 -5.15
N LEU A 10 -7.98 2.15 -5.07
CA LEU A 10 -7.16 0.97 -5.30
C LEU A 10 -7.52 0.31 -6.63
N ASP A 11 -6.79 0.71 -7.67
CA ASP A 11 -6.81 0.11 -9.00
C ASP A 11 -5.72 -0.98 -9.18
N ARG A 12 -5.64 -1.56 -10.38
CA ARG A 12 -4.67 -2.64 -10.67
C ARG A 12 -3.21 -2.19 -10.54
N VAL A 13 -2.92 -0.92 -10.77
CA VAL A 13 -1.55 -0.38 -10.72
C VAL A 13 -1.13 -0.22 -9.26
N SER A 14 -1.98 0.44 -8.47
CA SER A 14 -1.77 0.65 -7.04
C SER A 14 -1.74 -0.67 -6.24
N LEU A 15 -2.49 -1.70 -6.67
CA LEU A 15 -2.44 -3.04 -6.07
C LEU A 15 -1.03 -3.67 -6.13
N ASN A 16 -0.36 -3.58 -7.28
CA ASN A 16 0.99 -4.11 -7.44
C ASN A 16 2.00 -3.35 -6.58
N MET A 17 1.85 -2.02 -6.46
CA MET A 17 2.69 -1.23 -5.55
C MET A 17 2.44 -1.56 -4.08
N ALA A 18 1.18 -1.69 -3.66
CA ALA A 18 0.83 -2.11 -2.31
C ALA A 18 1.46 -3.48 -1.97
N ALA A 19 1.45 -4.43 -2.91
CA ALA A 19 2.06 -5.73 -2.73
C ALA A 19 3.59 -5.66 -2.53
N LEU A 20 4.29 -4.79 -3.26
CA LEU A 20 5.73 -4.57 -3.09
C LEU A 20 6.04 -3.95 -1.72
N LEU A 21 5.23 -2.99 -1.28
CA LEU A 21 5.39 -2.33 0.01
C LEU A 21 5.16 -3.30 1.18
N LEU A 22 4.14 -4.14 1.09
CA LEU A 22 3.90 -5.20 2.08
C LEU A 22 5.09 -6.15 2.17
N ARG A 23 5.66 -6.57 1.03
CA ARG A 23 6.87 -7.42 0.98
C ARG A 23 8.11 -6.75 1.57
N ALA A 24 8.22 -5.43 1.44
CA ALA A 24 9.28 -4.63 2.03
C ALA A 24 9.06 -4.33 3.53
N GLY A 25 7.99 -4.87 4.14
CA GLY A 25 7.72 -4.73 5.58
C GLY A 25 6.97 -3.45 5.96
N TYR A 26 6.45 -2.70 4.99
CA TYR A 26 5.59 -1.56 5.26
C TYR A 26 4.17 -2.01 5.60
N LYS A 27 3.51 -1.22 6.45
CA LYS A 27 2.06 -1.32 6.65
C LYS A 27 1.38 -0.50 5.54
N VAL A 28 0.36 -1.08 4.92
CA VAL A 28 -0.39 -0.42 3.84
C VAL A 28 -1.86 -0.31 4.26
N GLN A 29 -2.49 0.83 3.98
CA GLN A 29 -3.91 1.06 4.19
C GLN A 29 -4.52 1.64 2.91
N ALA A 30 -5.73 1.20 2.57
CA ALA A 30 -6.48 1.66 1.42
C ALA A 30 -7.71 2.46 1.86
N PHE A 31 -8.05 3.49 1.09
CA PHE A 31 -9.22 4.35 1.28
C PHE A 31 -10.00 4.40 -0.05
N GLU A 32 -11.34 4.33 0.05
CA GLU A 32 -12.28 4.58 -1.06
C GLU A 32 -12.43 6.07 -1.32
#